data_AF-A0A517XVM4-F1
#
_entry.id   AF-A0A517XVM4-F1
#
_cell.length_a   1.000
_cell.length_b   1.000
_cell.length_c   1.000
_cell.angle_alpha   90.00
_cell.angle_beta   90.00
_cell.angle_gamma   90.00
#
_symmetry.space_group_name_H-M   'P 1'
#
loop_
_entity.id
_entity.type
_entity.pdbx_description
1 polymer ?
#
loop_
_entity_poly.entity_id
_entity_poly.type
_entity_poly.pdbx_seq_one_letter_code
_entity_poly.pdbx_strand_id
1 'polypeptide(L)'
;MTYWLREIGGWLLVLLGLYFFAQAFDFLLRKRVFEAGPTVVIGFVIFRGGIHILKVAVAAQAARKLPLAVAEARRRPRTPTKQVGPTANKAVVPGPQNPARRRDPLGTGGRA
;
A
#
# COMPACT_ATOMS: atom_id res chain seq x y z
N MET A 1 -22.30 21.43 1.30
CA MET A 1 -22.38 21.26 2.77
C MET A 1 -21.88 19.89 3.27
N THR A 2 -21.85 18.85 2.45
CA THR A 2 -21.39 17.49 2.82
C THR A 2 -19.92 17.36 3.21
N TYR A 3 -19.08 18.33 2.85
CA TYR A 3 -17.65 18.29 3.15
C TYR A 3 -17.37 18.42 4.67
N TRP A 4 -18.02 19.39 5.31
CA TRP A 4 -17.91 19.64 6.75
C TRP A 4 -18.37 18.44 7.58
N LEU A 5 -19.46 17.77 7.16
CA LEU A 5 -19.96 16.56 7.84
C LEU A 5 -18.96 15.40 7.81
N ARG A 6 -18.20 15.22 6.72
CA ARG A 6 -17.23 14.12 6.63
C ARG A 6 -16.00 14.35 7.49
N GLU A 7 -15.54 15.60 7.56
CA GLU A 7 -14.40 15.98 8.38
C GLU A 7 -14.78 15.91 9.86
N ILE A 8 -15.89 16.54 10.27
CA ILE A 8 -16.40 16.44 11.64
C ILE A 8 -16.70 14.98 12.01
N GLY A 9 -17.37 14.22 11.15
CA GLY A 9 -17.72 12.83 11.44
C GLY A 9 -16.48 11.96 11.66
N GLY A 10 -15.41 12.17 10.87
CA GLY A 10 -14.13 11.49 11.07
C GLY A 10 -13.48 11.86 12.42
N TRP A 11 -13.43 13.15 12.74
CA TRP A 11 -12.90 13.63 14.02
C TRP A 11 -13.72 13.16 15.23
N LEU A 12 -15.06 13.19 15.14
CA LEU A 12 -15.98 12.70 16.17
C LEU A 12 -15.77 11.20 16.42
N LEU A 13 -15.64 10.39 15.37
CA LEU A 13 -15.38 8.95 15.53
C LEU A 13 -14.00 8.67 16.14
N VAL A 14 -12.99 9.48 15.80
CA VAL A 14 -11.65 9.37 16.41
C VAL A 14 -11.71 9.71 17.90
N LEU A 15 -12.37 10.81 18.27
CA LEU A 15 -12.58 11.20 19.67
C LEU A 15 -13.40 10.16 20.44
N LEU A 16 -14.44 9.62 19.80
CA LEU A 16 -15.26 8.57 20.39
C LEU A 16 -14.45 7.28 20.62
N GLY A 17 -13.65 6.84 19.64
CA GLY A 17 -12.74 5.70 19.82
C GLY A 17 -11.74 5.93 20.95
N LEU A 18 -11.18 7.14 21.05
CA LEU A 18 -10.27 7.52 22.13
C LEU A 18 -10.96 7.49 23.51
N TYR A 19 -12.21 7.91 23.59
CA TYR A 19 -13.00 7.82 24.82
C TYR A 19 -13.17 6.37 25.29
N PHE A 20 -13.46 5.43 24.39
CA PHE A 20 -13.53 4.01 24.73
C PHE A 20 -12.18 3.45 25.20
N PHE A 21 -11.06 3.91 24.63
CA PHE A 21 -9.73 3.55 25.13
C PHE A 21 -9.47 4.11 26.53
N ALA A 22 -9.91 5.35 26.81
CA ALA A 22 -9.80 5.92 28.16
C ALA A 22 -10.64 5.15 29.19
N GLN A 23 -11.85 4.71 28.82
CA GLN A 23 -12.68 3.83 29.65
C GLN A 23 -12.00 2.47 29.91
N ALA A 24 -11.44 1.86 28.87
CA ALA A 24 -10.67 0.63 29.02
C ALA A 24 -9.46 0.80 29.96
N PHE A 25 -8.79 1.96 29.90
CA PHE A 25 -7.70 2.30 30.80
C PHE A 25 -8.19 2.41 32.26
N ASP A 26 -9.34 3.04 32.51
CA ASP A 26 -9.94 3.12 33.86
C ASP A 26 -10.33 1.73 34.39
N PHE A 27 -10.89 0.86 33.54
CA PHE A 27 -11.17 -0.53 33.93
C PHE A 27 -9.90 -1.31 34.29
N LEU A 28 -8.79 -1.06 33.58
CA LEU A 28 -7.49 -1.62 33.93
C LEU A 28 -7.00 -1.13 35.29
N LEU A 29 -7.13 0.16 35.58
CA LEU A 29 -6.76 0.75 36.88
C LEU A 29 -7.58 0.13 38.03
N ARG A 30 -8.84 -0.21 37.79
CA ARG A 30 -9.74 -0.88 38.75
C ARG A 30 -9.57 -2.41 38.79
N LYS A 31 -8.53 -2.97 38.15
CA LYS A 31 -8.26 -4.42 38.02
C LYS A 31 -9.39 -5.23 37.37
N ARG A 32 -10.28 -4.58 36.59
CA ARG A 32 -11.39 -5.22 35.87
C ARG A 32 -10.96 -5.65 34.47
N VAL A 33 -10.06 -6.62 34.41
CA VAL A 33 -9.43 -7.08 33.15
C VAL A 33 -10.44 -7.71 32.19
N PHE A 34 -11.45 -8.40 32.72
CA PHE A 34 -12.49 -9.06 31.90
C PHE A 34 -13.43 -8.07 31.20
N GLU A 35 -13.71 -6.91 31.80
CA GLU A 35 -14.53 -5.86 31.17
C GLU A 35 -13.70 -4.99 30.20
N ALA A 36 -12.41 -4.83 30.50
CA ALA A 36 -11.50 -4.07 29.64
C ALA A 36 -11.29 -4.72 28.27
N GLY A 37 -11.18 -6.06 28.19
CA GLY A 37 -10.95 -6.77 26.93
C GLY A 37 -11.96 -6.41 25.83
N PRO A 38 -13.27 -6.66 26.03
CA PRO A 38 -14.31 -6.28 25.07
C PRO A 38 -14.34 -4.78 24.79
N THR A 39 -14.13 -3.94 25.81
CA THR A 39 -14.14 -2.48 25.68
C THR A 39 -13.02 -1.98 24.74
N VAL A 40 -11.82 -2.57 24.82
CA VAL A 40 -10.71 -2.28 23.91
C VAL A 40 -11.05 -2.70 22.48
N VAL A 41 -11.67 -3.86 22.28
CA VAL A 41 -12.05 -4.33 20.94
C VAL A 41 -13.06 -3.39 20.28
N ILE A 42 -14.08 -2.96 21.03
CA ILE A 42 -15.08 -1.99 20.57
C ILE A 42 -14.39 -0.66 20.22
N GLY A 43 -13.55 -0.15 21.11
CA GLY A 43 -12.77 1.07 20.89
C GLY A 43 -11.89 0.97 19.63
N PHE A 44 -11.23 -0.17 19.41
CA PHE A 44 -10.40 -0.43 18.24
C PHE A 44 -11.19 -0.37 16.93
N VAL A 45 -12.37 -1.01 16.87
CA VAL A 45 -13.23 -1.01 15.68
C VAL A 45 -13.69 0.41 15.35
N ILE A 46 -14.14 1.17 16.36
CA ILE A 46 -14.59 2.56 16.19
C ILE A 46 -13.44 3.46 15.73
N PHE A 47 -12.29 3.35 16.38
CA PHE A 47 -11.10 4.14 16.07
C PHE A 47 -10.58 3.87 14.65
N ARG A 48 -10.53 2.59 14.25
CA ARG A 48 -10.18 2.16 12.90
C ARG A 48 -11.17 2.69 11.86
N GLY A 49 -12.47 2.62 12.14
CA GLY A 49 -13.53 3.17 11.29
C GLY A 49 -13.39 4.68 11.10
N GLY A 50 -13.08 5.41 12.17
CA GLY A 50 -12.86 6.85 12.15
C GLY A 50 -11.70 7.26 11.24
N ILE A 51 -10.55 6.59 11.40
CA ILE A 51 -9.36 6.83 10.58
C ILE A 51 -9.63 6.52 9.10
N HIS A 52 -10.38 5.45 8.80
CA HIS A 52 -10.71 5.11 7.42
C HIS A 52 -11.52 6.20 6.72
N ILE A 53 -12.54 6.74 7.40
CA ILE A 53 -13.34 7.84 6.84
C ILE A 53 -12.51 9.12 6.72
N LEU A 54 -11.69 9.43 7.73
CA LEU A 54 -10.84 10.63 7.76
C LEU A 54 -9.85 10.64 6.59
N LYS A 55 -9.19 9.52 6.30
CA LYS A 55 -8.27 9.41 5.15
C LYS A 55 -8.96 9.67 3.81
N VAL A 56 -10.16 9.13 3.61
CA VAL A 56 -10.94 9.37 2.38
C VAL A 56 -11.40 10.82 2.29
N ALA A 57 -11.80 11.43 3.41
CA ALA A 57 -12.18 12.83 3.46
C ALA A 57 -11.02 13.77 3.11
N VAL A 58 -9.81 13.50 3.64
CA VAL A 58 -8.59 14.25 3.33
C VAL A 58 -8.18 14.08 1.87
N ALA A 59 -8.24 12.85 1.32
CA ALA A 59 -7.94 12.62 -0.09
C ALA A 59 -8.91 13.38 -1.02
N ALA A 60 -10.20 13.36 -0.70
CA ALA A 60 -11.22 14.11 -1.44
C ALA A 60 -11.00 15.64 -1.33
N GLN A 61 -10.54 16.13 -0.18
CA GLN A 61 -10.18 17.54 0.00
C GLN A 61 -8.99 17.93 -0.86
N ALA A 62 -7.93 17.11 -0.83
CA ALA A 62 -6.72 17.34 -1.61
C ALA A 62 -7.06 17.38 -3.11
N ALA A 63 -7.81 16.39 -3.61
CA ALA A 63 -8.25 16.34 -5.00
C ALA A 63 -9.05 17.58 -5.42
N ARG A 64 -9.87 18.15 -4.53
CA ARG A 64 -10.63 19.38 -4.78
C ARG A 64 -9.79 20.66 -4.70
N LYS A 65 -8.69 20.66 -3.96
CA LYS A 65 -7.72 21.77 -3.90
C LYS A 65 -6.71 21.73 -5.07
N LEU A 66 -6.68 20.64 -5.84
CA LEU A 66 -5.80 20.45 -6.99
C LEU A 66 -6.18 21.12 -8.34
N PRO A 67 -7.33 21.79 -8.59
CA PRO A 67 -7.62 22.34 -9.92
C PRO A 67 -6.61 23.40 -10.39
N LEU A 68 -5.81 23.98 -9.49
CA LEU A 68 -4.69 24.86 -9.86
C LEU A 68 -3.39 24.09 -10.14
N ALA A 69 -3.03 23.11 -9.30
CA ALA A 69 -1.78 22.35 -9.45
C ALA A 69 -1.77 21.39 -10.67
N VAL A 70 -2.92 20.78 -11.03
CA VAL A 70 -3.01 19.92 -12.22
C VAL A 70 -3.05 20.76 -13.50
N ALA A 71 -3.72 21.91 -13.49
CA ALA A 71 -3.71 22.83 -14.64
C ALA A 71 -2.28 23.33 -14.94
N GLU A 72 -1.49 23.57 -13.91
CA GLU A 72 -0.07 23.95 -14.02
C GLU A 72 0.83 22.76 -14.43
N ALA A 73 0.58 21.56 -13.88
CA ALA A 73 1.28 20.33 -14.28
C ALA A 73 0.97 19.90 -15.73
N ARG A 74 -0.24 20.19 -16.25
CA ARG A 74 -0.62 19.99 -17.66
C ARG A 74 0.02 21.02 -18.58
N ARG A 75 0.34 22.23 -18.09
CA ARG A 75 1.02 23.29 -18.83
C ARG A 75 2.54 23.14 -18.85
N ARG A 76 3.14 22.35 -17.96
CA ARG A 76 4.55 22.00 -18.08
C ARG A 76 4.75 21.16 -19.35
N PRO A 77 5.59 21.59 -20.30
CA PRO A 77 5.90 20.76 -21.46
C PRO A 77 6.47 19.46 -20.93
N ARG A 78 5.79 18.34 -21.21
CA ARG A 78 6.35 17.02 -21.00
C ARG A 78 7.66 16.98 -21.77
N THR A 79 8.78 16.94 -21.05
CA THR A 79 10.08 16.66 -21.65
C THR A 79 9.91 15.38 -22.45
N PRO A 80 10.21 15.37 -23.76
CA PRO A 80 9.91 14.24 -24.61
C PRO A 80 10.69 13.05 -24.08
N THR A 81 9.97 12.05 -23.58
CA THR A 81 10.52 10.74 -23.33
C THR A 81 11.06 10.25 -24.67
N LYS A 82 12.39 10.28 -24.81
CA LYS A 82 13.11 9.76 -25.97
C LYS A 82 12.56 8.36 -26.25
N GLN A 83 11.82 8.22 -27.34
CA GLN A 83 11.23 6.97 -27.77
C GLN A 83 12.40 6.00 -27.99
N VAL A 84 12.61 5.08 -27.04
CA VAL A 84 13.54 3.98 -27.24
C VAL A 84 12.83 3.02 -28.19
N GLY A 85 13.12 3.17 -29.49
CA GLY A 85 12.64 2.26 -30.51
C GLY A 85 13.09 0.82 -30.23
N PRO A 86 12.41 -0.18 -30.82
CA PRO A 86 12.80 -1.57 -30.66
C PRO A 86 14.25 -1.76 -31.12
N THR A 87 15.12 -2.11 -30.18
CA THR A 87 16.52 -2.44 -30.46
C THR A 87 16.54 -3.63 -31.42
N ALA A 88 17.18 -3.45 -32.57
CA ALA A 88 17.37 -4.53 -33.53
C ALA A 88 18.09 -5.71 -32.87
N ASN A 89 17.53 -6.91 -32.99
CA ASN A 89 17.98 -8.18 -32.40
C ASN A 89 19.42 -8.62 -32.76
N LYS A 90 20.20 -7.80 -33.49
CA LYS A 90 21.58 -8.12 -33.90
C LYS A 90 22.64 -7.75 -32.86
N ALA A 91 22.28 -7.08 -31.76
CA ALA A 91 23.20 -6.73 -30.69
C ALA A 91 23.14 -7.69 -29.49
N VAL A 92 22.62 -8.91 -29.67
CA VAL A 92 22.76 -9.98 -28.67
C VAL A 92 24.12 -10.62 -28.87
N VAL A 93 25.07 -10.24 -28.02
CA VAL A 93 26.36 -10.92 -27.89
C VAL A 93 26.09 -12.38 -27.54
N PRO A 94 26.53 -13.36 -28.36
CA PRO A 94 26.39 -14.77 -28.03
C PRO A 94 27.17 -15.05 -26.74
N GLY A 95 26.47 -15.58 -25.73
CA GLY A 95 27.09 -15.98 -24.47
C GLY A 95 28.21 -17.01 -24.68
N PRO A 96 29.17 -17.11 -23.74
CA PRO A 96 30.33 -17.99 -23.87
C PRO A 96 29.89 -19.46 -23.99
N GLN A 97 30.23 -20.08 -25.13
CA GLN A 97 30.01 -21.49 -25.38
C GLN A 97 30.98 -22.30 -24.51
N ASN A 98 30.46 -22.96 -23.48
CA ASN A 98 31.24 -23.81 -22.60
C ASN A 98 31.50 -25.17 -23.27
N PRO A 99 32.76 -25.55 -23.60
CA PRO A 99 33.07 -26.78 -24.32
C PRO A 99 33.05 -28.05 -23.44
N ALA A 100 32.69 -27.95 -22.16
CA ALA A 100 32.86 -29.05 -21.19
C ALA A 100 31.77 -30.15 -21.22
N ARG A 101 30.94 -30.27 -22.26
CA ARG A 101 29.87 -31.30 -22.35
C ARG A 101 30.11 -32.39 -23.39
N ARG A 102 31.36 -32.69 -23.71
CA ARG A 102 31.73 -33.96 -24.37
C ARG A 102 32.09 -34.97 -23.29
N ARG A 103 31.07 -35.51 -22.61
CA ARG A 103 31.24 -36.73 -21.81
C ARG A 103 31.04 -37.91 -22.77
N ASP A 104 32.13 -38.63 -23.01
CA ASP A 104 32.09 -39.97 -23.56
C ASP A 104 31.20 -40.87 -22.69
N PRO A 105 30.34 -41.72 -23.27
CA PRO A 105 29.90 -42.92 -22.61
C PRO A 105 30.82 -44.07 -23.01
N LEU A 106 31.58 -44.56 -22.03
CA LEU A 106 32.15 -45.90 -22.03
C LEU A 106 31.08 -46.95 -22.35
N GLY A 107 31.48 -47.95 -23.16
CA GLY A 107 31.33 -49.37 -22.83
C GLY A 107 29.93 -49.95 -22.61
N THR A 108 29.45 -50.68 -23.62
CA THR A 108 28.58 -51.88 -23.50
C THR A 108 28.60 -52.50 -24.90
N GLY A 109 29.05 -53.73 -25.15
CA GLY A 109 28.84 -54.97 -24.42
C GLY A 109 27.88 -55.85 -25.23
N GLY A 110 28.41 -56.72 -26.09
CA GLY A 110 27.78 -57.96 -26.55
C GLY A 110 26.73 -57.90 -27.66
N ARG A 111 27.03 -58.53 -28.82
CA ARG A 111 26.08 -59.41 -29.53
C ARG A 111 26.75 -60.22 -30.65
N ALA A 112 26.46 -61.53 -30.58
CA ALA A 112 26.55 -62.62 -31.55
C ALA A 112 27.95 -63.05 -32.03
#